data_AF-A0A3Q8CLE9-F1
#
_entry.id   AF-A0A3Q8CLE9-F1
#
_cell.length_a   1.000
_cell.length_b   1.000
_cell.length_c   1.000
_cell.angle_alpha   90.00
_cell.angle_beta   90.00
_cell.angle_gamma   90.00
#
_symmetry.space_group_name_H-M   'P 1'
#
loop_
_entity.id
_entity.type
_entity.pdbx_description
1 polymer ?
#
loop_
_entity_poly.entity_id
_entity_poly.type
_entity_poly.pdbx_seq_one_letter_code
_entity_poly.pdbx_strand_id
1 'polypeptide(L)'
;MELSRRKKPVYLQKEQRGHGLTRLMTFLLLLAFCVSGFSYALRVTIFDESTVQQFVTQKEFVQEVNQKLNTVLAATAQEYNIPSRLTTGLLTEKQVKADLTTAISNIYAGKTQPVDTVLIQQQVKKNLQEKATALSIPTDNSIYQTAVSTLLSGLQSELQTELNTQKLAQPIKDFTAARRVNQQVGIIALSLTVVLLVLLLLSERNFWNWLHYLGLAALPAGIIILLGSYLLTALPLTERLSQLEFDLSGLAGSVIDLTAKQLNLVGVCLFAVGVVGLLLGWIGRRQQRS
;
A
#
# COMPACT_ATOMS: atom_id res chain seq x y z
N MET A 1 -64.73 -32.02 46.44
CA MET A 1 -64.75 -31.21 45.20
C MET A 1 -63.32 -30.87 44.88
N GLU A 2 -62.69 -31.70 44.04
CA GLU A 2 -61.31 -31.54 43.65
C GLU A 2 -61.24 -31.36 42.13
N LEU A 3 -60.30 -30.52 41.72
CA LEU A 3 -59.68 -30.40 40.40
C LEU A 3 -60.42 -29.61 39.30
N SER A 4 -59.96 -28.37 39.12
CA SER A 4 -59.53 -27.91 37.80
C SER A 4 -58.49 -26.79 37.93
N ARG A 5 -57.26 -27.17 38.33
CA ARG A 5 -56.07 -26.35 38.08
C ARG A 5 -55.79 -26.44 36.57
N ARG A 6 -56.25 -25.44 35.81
CA ARG A 6 -55.86 -25.28 34.40
C ARG A 6 -54.33 -25.20 34.31
N LYS A 7 -53.69 -26.31 33.93
CA LYS A 7 -52.30 -26.31 33.46
C LYS A 7 -52.27 -25.47 32.18
N LYS A 8 -51.58 -24.33 32.22
CA LYS A 8 -51.26 -23.56 31.02
C LYS A 8 -50.42 -24.46 30.09
N PRO A 9 -50.75 -24.56 28.79
CA PRO A 9 -50.00 -25.40 27.88
C PRO A 9 -48.57 -24.87 27.71
N VAL A 10 -47.60 -25.78 27.90
CA VAL A 10 -46.14 -25.58 27.82
C VAL A 10 -45.67 -25.26 26.38
N TYR A 11 -46.58 -25.16 25.41
CA TYR A 11 -46.26 -24.99 23.98
C TYR A 11 -45.97 -23.55 23.53
N LEU A 12 -46.00 -22.55 24.42
CA LEU A 12 -45.65 -21.16 24.09
C LEU A 12 -44.29 -20.70 24.63
N GLN A 13 -43.44 -21.64 25.03
CA GLN A 13 -42.03 -21.37 25.28
C GLN A 13 -41.21 -21.88 24.09
N LYS A 14 -41.52 -21.36 22.89
CA LYS A 14 -40.55 -21.38 21.80
C LYS A 14 -39.43 -20.46 22.27
N GLU A 15 -38.43 -21.06 22.92
CA GLU A 15 -37.27 -20.39 23.47
C GLU A 15 -36.78 -19.31 22.49
N GLN A 16 -36.95 -18.05 22.87
CA GLN A 16 -36.19 -16.93 22.30
C GLN A 16 -34.72 -17.01 22.77
N ARG A 17 -34.13 -18.21 22.87
CA ARG A 17 -32.73 -18.39 23.22
C ARG A 17 -31.89 -18.30 21.95
N GLY A 18 -31.05 -17.27 21.86
CA GLY A 18 -29.87 -17.26 20.99
C GLY A 18 -29.88 -16.34 19.77
N HIS A 19 -31.03 -15.93 19.22
CA HIS A 19 -31.05 -15.17 17.95
C HIS A 19 -30.37 -13.78 18.02
N GLY A 20 -30.35 -13.12 19.18
CA GLY A 20 -29.65 -11.84 19.35
C GLY A 20 -28.13 -11.98 19.27
N LEU A 21 -27.59 -13.05 19.86
CA LEU A 21 -26.15 -13.32 19.87
C LEU A 21 -25.65 -13.67 18.46
N THR A 22 -26.35 -14.54 17.72
CA THR A 22 -25.99 -14.86 16.32
C THR A 22 -26.01 -13.62 15.43
N ARG A 23 -27.01 -12.72 15.60
CA ARG A 23 -27.08 -11.45 14.83
C ARG A 23 -25.90 -10.53 15.13
N LEU A 24 -25.53 -10.38 16.40
CA LEU A 24 -24.37 -9.59 16.80
C LEU A 24 -23.06 -10.21 16.26
N MET A 25 -22.90 -11.53 16.34
CA MET A 25 -21.75 -12.24 15.75
C MET A 25 -21.68 -12.04 14.23
N THR A 26 -22.81 -12.08 13.54
CA THR A 26 -22.89 -11.83 12.09
C THR A 26 -22.48 -10.40 11.73
N PHE A 27 -22.90 -9.41 12.54
CA PHE A 27 -22.50 -8.03 12.35
C PHE A 27 -21.00 -7.81 12.62
N LEU A 28 -20.45 -8.40 13.69
CA LEU A 28 -19.01 -8.34 13.95
C LEU A 28 -18.20 -9.04 12.86
N LEU A 29 -18.73 -10.14 12.31
CA LEU A 29 -18.10 -10.87 11.21
C LEU A 29 -18.07 -10.02 9.92
N LEU A 30 -19.13 -9.27 9.63
CA LEU A 30 -19.15 -8.29 8.53
C LEU A 30 -18.02 -7.26 8.71
N LEU A 31 -17.91 -6.66 9.90
CA LEU A 31 -16.85 -5.68 10.17
C LEU A 31 -15.46 -6.32 10.03
N ALA A 32 -15.28 -7.53 10.54
CA ALA A 32 -14.03 -8.26 10.44
C ALA A 32 -13.66 -8.55 8.97
N PHE A 33 -14.61 -8.94 8.12
CA PHE A 33 -14.40 -9.10 6.69
C PHE A 33 -13.99 -7.80 6.00
N CYS A 34 -14.67 -6.68 6.30
CA CYS A 34 -14.30 -5.38 5.76
C CYS A 34 -12.87 -5.01 6.15
N VAL A 35 -12.55 -5.02 7.44
CA VAL A 35 -11.22 -4.65 7.95
C VAL A 35 -10.14 -5.57 7.40
N SER A 36 -10.38 -6.89 7.38
CA SER A 36 -9.44 -7.86 6.81
C SER A 36 -9.24 -7.64 5.31
N GLY A 37 -10.30 -7.32 4.57
CA GLY A 37 -10.24 -7.09 3.12
C GLY A 37 -9.44 -5.84 2.76
N PHE A 38 -9.72 -4.71 3.44
CA PHE A 38 -8.94 -3.48 3.26
C PHE A 38 -7.48 -3.67 3.68
N SER A 39 -7.25 -4.32 4.82
CA SER A 39 -5.90 -4.55 5.33
C SER A 39 -5.08 -5.44 4.40
N TYR A 40 -5.71 -6.49 3.84
CA TYR A 40 -5.08 -7.36 2.85
C TYR A 40 -4.71 -6.59 1.59
N ALA A 41 -5.63 -5.79 1.03
CA ALA A 41 -5.36 -5.02 -0.18
C ALA A 41 -4.17 -4.08 0.01
N LEU A 42 -4.15 -3.30 1.11
CA LEU A 42 -3.02 -2.41 1.42
C LEU A 42 -1.71 -3.19 1.62
N ARG A 43 -1.78 -4.37 2.26
CA ARG A 43 -0.61 -5.22 2.53
C ARG A 43 0.06 -5.69 1.24
N VAL A 44 -0.71 -6.06 0.22
CA VAL A 44 -0.16 -6.57 -1.05
C VAL A 44 0.15 -5.47 -2.07
N THR A 45 -0.22 -4.22 -1.78
CA THR A 45 0.04 -3.06 -2.66
C THR A 45 1.01 -2.05 -2.04
N ILE A 46 0.51 -1.01 -1.37
CA ILE A 46 1.28 0.14 -0.88
C ILE A 46 2.25 -0.26 0.24
N PHE A 47 1.98 -1.36 0.95
CA PHE A 47 2.85 -1.85 2.02
C PHE A 47 3.68 -3.08 1.62
N ASP A 48 3.65 -3.45 0.34
CA ASP A 48 4.54 -4.45 -0.22
C ASP A 48 5.72 -3.79 -0.94
N GLU A 49 6.93 -4.07 -0.43
CA GLU A 49 8.17 -3.49 -0.96
C GLU A 49 8.39 -3.90 -2.42
N SER A 50 8.13 -5.17 -2.75
CA SER A 50 8.39 -5.70 -4.09
C SER A 50 7.47 -5.08 -5.13
N THR A 51 6.20 -4.89 -4.79
CA THR A 51 5.22 -4.19 -5.62
C THR A 51 5.63 -2.74 -5.88
N VAL A 52 6.00 -1.98 -4.84
CA VAL A 52 6.43 -0.58 -5.03
C VAL A 52 7.76 -0.50 -5.79
N GLN A 53 8.70 -1.41 -5.53
CA GLN A 53 9.94 -1.52 -6.31
C GLN A 53 9.66 -1.74 -7.79
N GLN A 54 8.72 -2.62 -8.15
CA GLN A 54 8.36 -2.83 -9.56
C GLN A 54 7.89 -1.54 -10.24
N PHE A 55 7.12 -0.69 -9.56
CA PHE A 55 6.68 0.60 -10.10
C PHE A 55 7.83 1.60 -10.25
N VAL A 56 8.65 1.81 -9.21
CA VAL A 56 9.76 2.78 -9.28
C VAL A 56 10.90 2.32 -10.20
N THR A 57 10.92 1.05 -10.59
CA THR A 57 11.95 0.48 -11.48
C THR A 57 11.47 0.33 -12.93
N GLN A 58 10.23 0.77 -13.24
CA GLN A 58 9.74 0.83 -14.62
C GLN A 58 10.57 1.79 -15.44
N LYS A 59 10.76 1.44 -16.72
CA LYS A 59 11.64 2.20 -17.62
C LYS A 59 11.21 3.66 -17.74
N GLU A 60 9.91 3.92 -17.91
CA GLU A 60 9.36 5.27 -18.08
C GLU A 60 9.65 6.16 -16.86
N PHE A 61 9.38 5.64 -15.65
CA PHE A 61 9.65 6.36 -14.41
C PHE A 61 11.14 6.60 -14.19
N VAL A 62 11.99 5.58 -14.40
CA VAL A 62 13.44 5.71 -14.30
C VAL A 62 13.97 6.75 -15.30
N GLN A 63 13.41 6.77 -16.52
CA GLN A 63 13.78 7.75 -17.54
C GLN A 63 13.41 9.18 -17.14
N GLU A 64 12.20 9.39 -16.63
CA GLU A 64 11.76 10.71 -16.17
C GLU A 64 12.62 11.23 -15.02
N VAL A 65 12.85 10.40 -14.00
CA VAL A 65 13.71 10.75 -12.86
C VAL A 65 15.14 11.02 -13.33
N ASN A 66 15.67 10.19 -14.23
CA ASN A 66 17.00 10.38 -14.79
C ASN A 66 17.13 11.71 -15.57
N GLN A 67 16.14 12.06 -16.38
CA GLN A 67 16.12 13.33 -17.13
C GLN A 67 16.06 14.54 -16.19
N LYS A 68 15.18 14.51 -15.17
CA LYS A 68 15.07 15.59 -14.19
C LYS A 68 16.36 15.75 -13.38
N LEU A 69 16.93 14.66 -12.85
CA LEU A 69 18.20 14.70 -12.11
C LEU A 69 19.35 15.25 -12.96
N ASN A 70 19.48 14.78 -14.21
CA ASN A 70 20.50 15.30 -15.11
C ASN A 70 20.27 16.77 -15.50
N THR A 71 19.02 17.24 -15.55
CA THR A 71 18.68 18.64 -15.80
C THR A 71 19.10 19.52 -14.63
N VAL A 72 18.77 19.12 -13.39
CA VAL A 72 19.20 19.81 -12.17
C VAL A 72 20.73 19.84 -12.08
N LEU A 73 21.40 18.70 -12.27
CA LEU A 73 22.85 18.62 -12.28
C LEU A 73 23.48 19.54 -13.34
N ALA A 74 22.89 19.62 -14.54
CA ALA A 74 23.37 20.51 -15.58
C ALA A 74 23.17 21.98 -15.21
N ALA A 75 22.04 22.35 -14.59
CA ALA A 75 21.77 23.72 -14.13
C ALA A 75 22.73 24.13 -13.00
N THR A 76 22.89 23.29 -11.97
CA THR A 76 23.86 23.52 -10.88
C THR A 76 25.27 23.64 -11.43
N ALA A 77 25.65 22.81 -12.40
CA ALA A 77 26.99 22.87 -12.98
C ALA A 77 27.22 24.11 -13.86
N GLN A 78 26.19 24.66 -14.50
CA GLN A 78 26.27 25.94 -15.20
C GLN A 78 26.51 27.11 -14.23
N GLU A 79 25.88 27.09 -13.05
CA GLU A 79 26.12 28.09 -12.00
C GLU A 79 27.60 28.15 -11.57
N TYR A 80 28.28 27.00 -11.60
CA TYR A 80 29.71 26.88 -11.30
C TYR A 80 30.62 26.95 -12.54
N ASN A 81 30.12 27.43 -13.68
CA ASN A 81 30.87 27.61 -14.93
C ASN A 81 31.51 26.33 -15.50
N ILE A 82 30.92 25.16 -15.25
CA ILE A 82 31.39 23.89 -15.81
C ILE A 82 30.83 23.72 -17.23
N PRO A 83 31.67 23.36 -18.23
CA PRO A 83 31.20 23.15 -19.60
C PRO A 83 30.09 22.10 -19.71
N SER A 84 29.01 22.43 -20.44
CA SER A 84 27.86 21.55 -20.66
C SER A 84 28.20 20.17 -21.25
N ARG A 85 29.31 20.10 -22.02
CA ARG A 85 29.85 18.85 -22.58
C ARG A 85 30.25 17.84 -21.51
N LEU A 86 30.62 18.30 -20.31
CA LEU A 86 30.98 17.44 -19.17
C LEU A 86 29.78 17.06 -18.30
N THR A 87 28.71 17.84 -18.34
CA THR A 87 27.61 17.77 -17.35
C THR A 87 26.35 17.10 -17.90
N THR A 88 26.31 16.82 -19.21
CA THR A 88 25.20 16.10 -19.84
C THR A 88 25.26 14.61 -19.47
N GLY A 89 24.19 14.04 -18.91
CA GLY A 89 24.11 12.59 -18.63
C GLY A 89 25.13 12.11 -17.61
N LEU A 90 25.30 12.86 -16.51
CA LEU A 90 26.18 12.53 -15.39
C LEU A 90 25.68 11.36 -14.55
N LEU A 91 24.38 11.07 -14.58
CA LEU A 91 23.81 9.86 -14.01
C LEU A 91 23.20 9.02 -15.12
N THR A 92 23.49 7.72 -15.10
CA THR A 92 22.89 6.75 -16.04
C THR A 92 21.55 6.24 -15.51
N GLU A 93 20.64 5.82 -16.40
CA GLU A 93 19.37 5.18 -15.99
C GLU A 93 19.61 3.97 -15.07
N LYS A 94 20.69 3.21 -15.31
CA LYS A 94 21.06 2.05 -14.48
C LYS A 94 21.40 2.46 -13.05
N GLN A 95 22.16 3.55 -12.87
CA GLN A 95 22.50 4.10 -11.57
C GLN A 95 21.26 4.62 -10.85
N VAL A 96 20.44 5.42 -11.53
CA VAL A 96 19.18 5.94 -10.98
C VAL A 96 18.25 4.80 -10.54
N LYS A 97 18.12 3.74 -11.36
CA LYS A 97 17.34 2.56 -10.99
C LYS A 97 17.85 1.87 -9.72
N ALA A 98 19.18 1.72 -9.58
CA ALA A 98 19.79 1.10 -8.40
C ALA A 98 19.59 1.96 -7.14
N ASP A 99 19.73 3.28 -7.28
CA ASP A 99 19.56 4.23 -6.18
C ASP A 99 18.09 4.30 -5.74
N LEU A 100 17.13 4.31 -6.68
CA LEU A 100 15.69 4.24 -6.37
C LEU A 100 15.32 2.93 -5.67
N THR A 101 15.87 1.80 -6.12
CA THR A 101 15.62 0.49 -5.49
C THR A 101 16.11 0.49 -4.04
N THR A 102 17.33 0.99 -3.83
CA THR A 102 17.94 1.10 -2.50
C THR A 102 17.16 2.06 -1.61
N ALA A 103 16.70 3.18 -2.16
CA ALA A 103 15.91 4.17 -1.44
C ALA A 103 14.58 3.60 -0.97
N ILE A 104 13.85 2.89 -1.84
CA ILE A 104 12.62 2.20 -1.44
C ILE A 104 12.91 1.17 -0.34
N SER A 105 13.95 0.34 -0.50
CA SER A 105 14.28 -0.65 0.53
C SER A 105 14.61 -0.01 1.88
N ASN A 106 15.33 1.10 1.88
CA ASN A 106 15.63 1.87 3.09
C ASN A 106 14.36 2.49 3.72
N ILE A 107 13.41 2.99 2.93
CA ILE A 107 12.11 3.51 3.42
C ILE A 107 11.33 2.39 4.11
N TYR A 108 11.26 1.21 3.49
CA TYR A 108 10.55 0.04 4.03
C TYR A 108 11.23 -0.54 5.28
N ALA A 109 12.54 -0.36 5.40
CA ALA A 109 13.31 -0.65 6.62
C ALA A 109 13.19 0.45 7.70
N GLY A 110 12.50 1.56 7.42
CA GLY A 110 12.29 2.67 8.36
C GLY A 110 13.54 3.54 8.58
N LYS A 111 14.50 3.55 7.66
CA LYS A 111 15.68 4.41 7.75
C LYS A 111 15.28 5.86 7.42
N THR A 112 15.66 6.79 8.29
CA THR A 112 15.35 8.22 8.13
C THR A 112 16.18 8.90 7.04
N GLN A 113 17.21 8.23 6.54
CA GLN A 113 18.05 8.67 5.42
C GLN A 113 17.94 7.62 4.31
N PRO A 114 16.88 7.68 3.49
CA PRO A 114 16.62 6.62 2.52
C PRO A 114 17.58 6.65 1.34
N VAL A 115 18.06 7.84 0.94
CA VAL A 115 18.95 8.03 -0.20
C VAL A 115 20.39 8.22 0.29
N ASP A 116 21.32 7.47 -0.28
CA ASP A 116 22.75 7.64 -0.04
C ASP A 116 23.32 8.75 -0.93
N THR A 117 23.33 9.97 -0.39
CA THR A 117 23.80 11.16 -1.12
C THR A 117 25.31 11.11 -1.40
N VAL A 118 26.09 10.39 -0.59
CA VAL A 118 27.54 10.21 -0.79
C VAL A 118 27.79 9.29 -1.98
N LEU A 119 27.01 8.23 -2.13
CA LEU A 119 27.09 7.34 -3.28
C LEU A 119 26.74 8.06 -4.58
N ILE A 120 25.69 8.88 -4.61
CA ILE A 120 25.34 9.70 -5.78
C ILE A 120 26.50 10.65 -6.13
N GLN A 121 27.10 11.31 -5.15
CA GLN A 121 28.25 12.19 -5.34
C GLN A 121 29.45 11.44 -5.95
N GLN A 122 29.75 10.22 -5.47
CA GLN A 122 30.81 9.39 -6.01
C GLN A 122 30.53 8.95 -7.45
N GLN A 123 29.28 8.61 -7.78
CA GLN A 123 28.86 8.28 -9.14
C GLN A 123 29.02 9.47 -10.09
N VAL A 124 28.56 10.66 -9.69
CA VAL A 124 28.73 11.90 -10.47
C VAL A 124 30.21 12.19 -10.68
N LYS A 125 31.03 12.13 -9.62
CA LYS A 125 32.48 12.35 -9.70
C LYS A 125 33.14 11.41 -10.71
N LYS A 126 32.84 10.11 -10.62
CA LYS A 126 33.37 9.09 -11.51
C LYS A 126 32.97 9.35 -12.96
N ASN A 127 31.69 9.58 -13.22
CA ASN A 127 31.18 9.80 -14.58
C ASN A 127 31.73 11.11 -15.20
N LEU A 128 31.95 12.14 -14.38
CA LEU A 128 32.56 13.41 -14.80
C LEU A 128 34.05 13.22 -15.16
N GLN A 129 34.79 12.43 -14.37
CA GLN A 129 36.19 12.07 -14.67
C GLN A 129 36.31 11.24 -15.94
N GLU A 130 35.44 10.25 -16.13
CA GLU A 130 35.41 9.42 -17.35
C GLU A 130 35.11 10.27 -18.59
N LYS A 131 34.14 11.18 -18.52
CA LYS A 131 33.83 12.13 -19.61
C LYS A 131 34.97 13.10 -19.89
N ALA A 132 35.61 13.65 -18.86
CA ALA A 132 36.76 14.53 -19.04
C ALA A 132 37.93 13.82 -19.73
N THR A 133 38.21 12.58 -19.32
CA THR A 133 39.23 11.73 -19.95
C THR A 133 38.88 11.45 -21.41
N ALA A 134 37.62 11.07 -21.70
CA ALA A 134 37.16 10.82 -23.07
C ALA A 134 37.25 12.06 -23.98
N LEU A 135 37.08 13.26 -23.41
CA LEU A 135 37.20 14.54 -24.11
C LEU A 135 38.62 15.10 -24.12
N SER A 136 39.62 14.36 -23.60
CA SER A 136 41.01 14.82 -23.47
C SER A 136 41.15 16.14 -22.69
N ILE A 137 40.28 16.37 -21.72
CA ILE A 137 40.34 17.53 -20.82
C ILE A 137 41.30 17.18 -19.67
N PRO A 138 42.34 18.01 -19.40
CA PRO A 138 43.27 17.76 -18.30
C PRO A 138 42.54 17.80 -16.96
N THR A 139 42.60 16.70 -16.21
CA THR A 139 41.93 16.53 -14.91
C THR A 139 42.84 16.77 -13.72
N ASP A 140 44.14 16.93 -13.96
CA ASP A 140 45.20 17.16 -12.98
C ASP A 140 45.38 18.64 -12.62
N ASN A 141 44.80 19.56 -13.40
CA ASN A 141 44.89 20.98 -13.11
C ASN A 141 43.99 21.42 -11.93
N SER A 142 44.44 22.45 -11.21
CA SER A 142 43.76 22.98 -10.02
C SER A 142 42.38 23.56 -10.33
N ILE A 143 42.18 24.10 -11.54
CA ILE A 143 40.92 24.69 -11.97
C ILE A 143 39.82 23.63 -12.08
N TYR A 144 40.11 22.50 -12.72
CA TYR A 144 39.21 21.36 -12.86
C TYR A 144 38.89 20.75 -11.50
N GLN A 145 39.91 20.49 -10.68
CA GLN A 145 39.73 19.92 -9.35
C GLN A 145 38.87 20.84 -8.46
N THR A 146 39.11 22.16 -8.52
CA THR A 146 38.31 23.15 -7.78
C THR A 146 36.86 23.14 -8.27
N ALA A 147 36.63 23.27 -9.59
CA ALA A 147 35.29 23.29 -10.16
C ALA A 147 34.48 22.02 -9.83
N VAL A 148 35.10 20.85 -9.97
CA VAL A 148 34.48 19.57 -9.60
C VAL A 148 34.21 19.51 -8.10
N SER A 149 35.14 19.92 -7.24
CA SER A 149 34.93 19.92 -5.79
C SER A 149 33.79 20.86 -5.37
N THR A 150 33.66 22.03 -6.00
CA THR A 150 32.58 22.98 -5.74
C THR A 150 31.24 22.42 -6.18
N LEU A 151 31.16 21.81 -7.38
CA LEU A 151 29.95 21.14 -7.85
C LEU A 151 29.54 20.02 -6.89
N LEU A 152 30.47 19.14 -6.52
CA LEU A 152 30.18 18.01 -5.64
C LEU A 152 29.77 18.46 -4.24
N SER A 153 30.31 19.59 -3.74
CA SER A 153 29.95 20.16 -2.45
C SER A 153 28.58 20.84 -2.49
N GLY A 154 28.28 21.60 -3.55
CA GLY A 154 26.96 22.20 -3.79
C GLY A 154 25.88 21.14 -3.90
N LEU A 155 26.11 20.11 -4.74
CA LEU A 155 25.23 18.96 -4.89
C LEU A 155 25.00 18.24 -3.55
N GLN A 156 26.06 18.02 -2.77
CA GLN A 156 25.92 17.39 -1.46
C GLN A 156 25.06 18.23 -0.52
N SER A 157 25.28 19.54 -0.46
CA SER A 157 24.50 20.45 0.38
C SER A 157 23.02 20.46 -0.01
N GLU A 158 22.73 20.50 -1.31
CA GLU A 158 21.37 20.52 -1.85
C GLU A 158 20.65 19.19 -1.62
N LEU A 159 21.29 18.06 -1.96
CA LEU A 159 20.75 16.73 -1.70
C LEU A 159 20.56 16.48 -0.20
N GLN A 160 21.47 16.96 0.66
CA GLN A 160 21.35 16.78 2.11
C GLN A 160 20.25 17.65 2.71
N THR A 161 20.00 18.83 2.14
CA THR A 161 18.89 19.71 2.55
C THR A 161 17.55 19.14 2.10
N GLU A 162 17.43 18.66 0.87
CA GLU A 162 16.18 18.12 0.35
C GLU A 162 15.87 16.71 0.87
N LEU A 163 16.88 15.84 1.02
CA LEU A 163 16.69 14.41 1.30
C LEU A 163 17.02 14.00 2.74
N ASN A 164 17.74 14.81 3.51
CA ASN A 164 18.14 14.49 4.89
C ASN A 164 17.59 15.48 5.93
N THR A 165 16.66 16.36 5.55
CA THR A 165 15.90 17.15 6.52
C THR A 165 14.83 16.30 7.22
N GLN A 166 14.37 16.80 8.37
CA GLN A 166 13.22 16.25 9.10
C GLN A 166 11.97 16.06 8.22
N LYS A 167 11.90 16.74 7.06
CA LYS A 167 10.84 16.65 6.07
C LYS A 167 10.59 15.24 5.54
N LEU A 168 11.63 14.40 5.38
CA LEU A 168 11.45 13.00 4.98
C LEU A 168 11.39 12.03 6.17
N ALA A 169 12.04 12.38 7.29
CA ALA A 169 12.06 11.53 8.47
C ALA A 169 10.66 11.29 9.05
N GLN A 170 9.80 12.31 9.09
CA GLN A 170 8.45 12.16 9.65
C GLN A 170 7.52 11.32 8.76
N PRO A 171 7.39 11.60 7.44
CA PRO A 171 6.62 10.73 6.54
C PRO A 171 7.07 9.27 6.54
N ILE A 172 8.38 8.99 6.62
CA ILE A 172 8.89 7.61 6.71
C ILE A 172 8.47 6.93 8.02
N LYS A 173 8.51 7.67 9.14
CA LYS A 173 8.01 7.16 10.43
C LYS A 173 6.51 6.88 10.37
N ASP A 174 5.73 7.80 9.81
CA ASP A 174 4.28 7.65 9.67
C ASP A 174 3.93 6.49 8.74
N PHE A 175 4.66 6.33 7.63
CA PHE A 175 4.55 5.18 6.73
C PHE A 175 4.85 3.86 7.45
N THR A 176 5.96 3.79 8.19
CA THR A 176 6.36 2.58 8.92
C THR A 176 5.35 2.25 10.03
N ALA A 177 4.83 3.26 10.72
CA ALA A 177 3.78 3.12 11.72
C ALA A 177 2.48 2.61 11.08
N ALA A 178 2.02 3.23 9.99
CA ALA A 178 0.83 2.83 9.25
C ALA A 178 0.94 1.38 8.74
N ARG A 179 2.10 0.99 8.20
CA ARG A 179 2.39 -0.39 7.79
C ARG A 179 2.27 -1.36 8.96
N ARG A 180 2.86 -1.05 10.11
CA ARG A 180 2.79 -1.87 11.33
C ARG A 180 1.36 -1.99 11.85
N VAL A 181 0.64 -0.86 11.93
CA VAL A 181 -0.77 -0.81 12.34
C VAL A 181 -1.61 -1.66 11.39
N ASN A 182 -1.44 -1.51 10.09
CA ASN A 182 -2.15 -2.33 9.11
C ASN A 182 -1.88 -3.82 9.31
N GLN A 183 -0.63 -4.22 9.50
CA GLN A 183 -0.28 -5.61 9.75
C GLN A 183 -0.94 -6.15 11.03
N GLN A 184 -0.91 -5.38 12.13
CA GLN A 184 -1.53 -5.77 13.39
C GLN A 184 -3.04 -5.88 13.28
N VAL A 185 -3.69 -4.84 12.73
CA VAL A 185 -5.14 -4.79 12.52
C VAL A 185 -5.58 -5.93 11.60
N GLY A 186 -4.83 -6.21 10.54
CA GLY A 186 -5.11 -7.32 9.62
C GLY A 186 -5.06 -8.68 10.31
N ILE A 187 -4.02 -8.95 11.11
CA ILE A 187 -3.90 -10.22 11.85
C ILE A 187 -5.01 -10.37 12.88
N ILE A 188 -5.34 -9.29 13.61
CA ILE A 188 -6.42 -9.29 14.61
C ILE A 188 -7.77 -9.52 13.93
N ALA A 189 -8.06 -8.81 12.83
CA ALA A 189 -9.32 -8.96 12.09
C ALA A 189 -9.47 -10.36 11.49
N LEU A 190 -8.39 -10.92 10.93
CA LEU A 190 -8.39 -12.29 10.40
C LEU A 190 -8.59 -13.33 11.50
N SER A 191 -7.90 -13.18 12.63
CA SER A 191 -8.07 -14.06 13.80
C SER A 191 -9.50 -13.98 14.34
N LEU A 192 -10.04 -12.76 14.47
CA LEU A 192 -11.42 -12.53 14.90
C LEU A 192 -12.43 -13.15 13.92
N THR A 193 -12.18 -13.06 12.61
CA THR A 193 -13.00 -13.68 11.58
C THR A 193 -13.07 -15.19 11.78
N VAL A 194 -11.92 -15.85 11.98
CA VAL A 194 -11.85 -17.30 12.22
C VAL A 194 -12.59 -17.68 13.50
N VAL A 195 -12.35 -16.97 14.60
CA VAL A 195 -13.02 -17.22 15.89
C VAL A 195 -14.53 -17.05 15.76
N LEU A 196 -15.00 -15.98 15.12
CA LEU A 196 -16.42 -15.73 14.92
C LEU A 196 -17.06 -16.79 14.04
N LEU A 197 -16.39 -17.25 12.97
CA LEU A 197 -16.89 -18.33 12.13
C LEU A 197 -17.08 -19.63 12.92
N VAL A 198 -16.12 -20.00 13.79
CA VAL A 198 -16.22 -21.18 14.65
C VAL A 198 -17.33 -21.01 15.69
N LEU A 199 -17.41 -19.86 16.37
CA LEU A 199 -18.47 -19.60 17.35
C LEU A 199 -19.86 -19.63 16.73
N LEU A 200 -20.00 -19.11 15.51
CA LEU A 200 -21.26 -19.13 14.77
C LEU A 200 -21.66 -20.58 14.43
N LEU A 201 -20.68 -21.42 14.06
CA LEU A 201 -20.92 -22.84 13.78
C LEU A 201 -21.38 -23.58 15.05
N LEU A 202 -20.73 -23.31 16.19
CA LEU A 202 -21.08 -23.90 17.49
C LEU A 202 -22.44 -23.41 18.02
N SER A 203 -22.79 -22.15 17.77
CA SER A 203 -24.06 -21.54 18.19
C SER A 203 -25.25 -22.11 17.42
N GLU A 204 -25.14 -22.17 16.09
CA GLU A 204 -26.23 -22.64 15.24
C GLU A 204 -26.34 -24.17 15.23
N ARG A 205 -25.23 -24.90 15.49
CA ARG A 205 -25.13 -26.38 15.48
C ARG A 205 -25.60 -27.04 14.19
N ASN A 206 -25.88 -26.24 13.16
CA ASN A 206 -26.44 -26.63 11.89
C ASN A 206 -25.68 -25.92 10.79
N PHE A 207 -25.04 -26.71 9.92
CA PHE A 207 -24.21 -26.22 8.85
C PHE A 207 -24.98 -25.28 7.90
N TRP A 208 -26.25 -25.57 7.62
CA TRP A 208 -27.06 -24.76 6.70
C TRP A 208 -27.43 -23.39 7.29
N ASN A 209 -27.72 -23.32 8.59
CA ASN A 209 -27.90 -22.03 9.26
C ASN A 209 -26.60 -21.24 9.28
N TRP A 210 -25.48 -21.89 9.63
CA TRP A 210 -24.16 -21.26 9.64
C TRP A 210 -23.82 -20.65 8.28
N LEU A 211 -24.05 -21.38 7.19
CA LEU A 211 -23.79 -20.93 5.84
C LEU A 211 -24.65 -19.73 5.44
N HIS A 212 -25.91 -19.69 5.90
CA HIS A 212 -26.79 -18.54 5.71
C HIS A 212 -26.26 -17.28 6.42
N TYR A 213 -25.79 -17.40 7.66
CA TYR A 213 -25.25 -16.25 8.42
C TYR A 213 -23.87 -15.82 7.91
N LEU A 214 -23.04 -16.75 7.46
CA LEU A 214 -21.81 -16.43 6.71
C LEU A 214 -22.17 -15.60 5.46
N GLY A 215 -23.20 -16.04 4.71
CA GLY A 215 -23.71 -15.32 3.55
C GLY A 215 -24.21 -13.90 3.88
N LEU A 216 -24.96 -13.76 4.98
CA LEU A 216 -25.47 -12.47 5.47
C LEU A 216 -24.35 -11.50 5.89
N ALA A 217 -23.20 -11.98 6.35
CA ALA A 217 -22.06 -11.14 6.68
C ALA A 217 -21.19 -10.82 5.46
N ALA A 218 -20.87 -11.84 4.64
CA ALA A 218 -19.94 -11.72 3.52
C ALA A 218 -20.49 -10.88 2.36
N LEU A 219 -21.80 -10.99 2.06
CA LEU A 219 -22.41 -10.24 0.95
C LEU A 219 -22.30 -8.71 1.15
N PRO A 220 -22.81 -8.11 2.24
CA PRO A 220 -22.68 -6.66 2.45
C PRO A 220 -21.23 -6.23 2.63
N ALA A 221 -20.35 -7.06 3.21
CA ALA A 221 -18.92 -6.76 3.27
C ALA A 221 -18.29 -6.67 1.88
N GLY A 222 -18.62 -7.60 0.99
CA GLY A 222 -18.21 -7.56 -0.42
C GLY A 222 -18.67 -6.28 -1.12
N ILE A 223 -19.93 -5.87 -0.92
CA ILE A 223 -20.46 -4.61 -1.47
C ILE A 223 -19.69 -3.40 -0.92
N ILE A 224 -19.45 -3.32 0.39
CA ILE A 224 -18.71 -2.22 1.01
C ILE A 224 -17.29 -2.10 0.44
N ILE A 225 -16.60 -3.24 0.25
CA ILE A 225 -15.25 -3.27 -0.31
C ILE A 225 -15.26 -2.84 -1.79
N LEU A 226 -16.24 -3.28 -2.57
CA LEU A 226 -16.41 -2.84 -3.96
C LEU A 226 -16.66 -1.34 -4.07
N LEU A 227 -17.48 -0.78 -3.17
CA LEU A 227 -17.67 0.67 -3.08
C LEU A 227 -16.35 1.38 -2.73
N GLY A 228 -15.56 0.82 -1.81
CA GLY A 228 -14.22 1.33 -1.50
C GLY A 228 -13.28 1.35 -2.70
N SER A 229 -13.28 0.27 -3.50
CA SER A 229 -12.52 0.20 -4.75
C SER A 229 -12.94 1.29 -5.73
N TYR A 230 -14.24 1.47 -5.96
CA TYR A 230 -14.77 2.51 -6.84
C TYR A 230 -14.39 3.92 -6.35
N LEU A 231 -14.50 4.19 -5.05
CA LEU A 231 -14.13 5.47 -4.47
C LEU A 231 -12.65 5.80 -4.67
N LEU A 232 -11.75 4.83 -4.55
CA LEU A 232 -10.32 5.06 -4.81
C LEU A 232 -10.04 5.47 -6.26
N THR A 233 -10.79 4.93 -7.23
CA THR A 233 -10.63 5.28 -8.65
C THR A 233 -11.36 6.56 -9.06
N ALA A 234 -12.47 6.89 -8.39
CA ALA A 234 -13.30 8.03 -8.75
C ALA A 234 -12.84 9.33 -8.10
N LEU A 235 -12.11 9.26 -6.98
CA LEU A 235 -11.57 10.44 -6.31
C LEU A 235 -10.27 10.89 -7.00
N PRO A 236 -10.09 12.19 -7.27
CA PRO A 236 -8.85 12.74 -7.83
C PRO A 236 -7.75 12.82 -6.75
N LEU A 237 -7.38 11.67 -6.18
CA LEU A 237 -6.34 11.57 -5.15
C LEU A 237 -4.95 11.87 -5.75
N THR A 238 -4.77 11.61 -7.04
CA THR A 238 -3.54 11.89 -7.81
C THR A 238 -3.31 13.39 -8.01
N GLU A 239 -4.36 14.19 -8.17
CA GLU A 239 -4.29 15.66 -8.31
C GLU A 239 -3.81 16.36 -7.03
N ARG A 240 -3.89 15.71 -5.86
CA ARG A 240 -3.32 16.25 -4.62
C ARG A 240 -1.82 15.98 -4.48
N LEU A 241 -1.28 15.05 -5.26
CA LEU A 241 0.13 14.67 -5.25
C LEU A 241 0.95 15.41 -6.32
N SER A 242 0.30 16.00 -7.33
CA SER A 242 0.93 16.82 -8.36
C SER A 242 1.51 18.16 -7.84
N GLN A 243 1.33 18.47 -6.55
CA GLN A 243 1.97 19.61 -5.88
C GLN A 243 3.45 19.34 -5.53
N LEU A 244 3.96 18.13 -5.77
CA LEU A 244 5.37 17.79 -5.64
C LEU A 244 6.08 18.06 -6.98
N GLU A 245 7.33 18.55 -6.94
CA GLU A 245 8.15 18.90 -8.12
C GLU A 245 8.44 17.72 -9.07
N PHE A 246 8.29 16.49 -8.56
CA PHE A 246 8.33 15.24 -9.32
C PHE A 246 6.93 14.89 -9.81
N ASP A 247 6.79 14.44 -11.08
CA ASP A 247 5.49 13.99 -11.60
C ASP A 247 5.19 12.59 -11.06
N LEU A 248 4.99 12.54 -9.74
CA LEU A 248 4.64 11.32 -9.02
C LEU A 248 3.20 10.92 -9.28
N SER A 249 2.44 11.70 -10.07
CA SER A 249 1.04 11.45 -10.36
C SER A 249 0.83 10.11 -11.08
N GLY A 250 1.74 9.76 -12.00
CA GLY A 250 1.71 8.47 -12.71
C GLY A 250 2.01 7.28 -11.79
N LEU A 251 2.99 7.41 -10.90
CA LEU A 251 3.35 6.37 -9.94
C LEU A 251 2.28 6.19 -8.86
N ALA A 252 1.82 7.30 -8.27
CA ALA A 252 0.75 7.30 -7.29
C ALA A 252 -0.56 6.76 -7.88
N GLY A 253 -0.90 7.18 -9.11
CA GLY A 253 -2.06 6.66 -9.84
C GLY A 253 -1.98 5.15 -10.06
N SER A 254 -0.80 4.64 -10.45
CA SER A 254 -0.57 3.20 -10.66
C SER A 254 -0.74 2.39 -9.37
N VAL A 255 -0.23 2.92 -8.24
CA VAL A 255 -0.36 2.26 -6.93
C VAL A 255 -1.79 2.31 -6.40
N ILE A 256 -2.51 3.42 -6.62
CA ILE A 256 -3.93 3.56 -6.28
C ILE A 256 -4.77 2.60 -7.12
N ASP A 257 -4.54 2.53 -8.43
CA ASP A 257 -5.24 1.62 -9.35
C ASP A 257 -5.01 0.16 -8.95
N LEU A 258 -3.76 -0.22 -8.63
CA LEU A 258 -3.47 -1.57 -8.15
C LEU A 258 -4.20 -1.87 -6.83
N THR A 259 -4.23 -0.92 -5.90
CA THR A 259 -4.97 -1.07 -4.63
C THR A 259 -6.46 -1.23 -4.87
N ALA A 260 -7.03 -0.43 -5.77
CA ALA A 260 -8.42 -0.53 -6.16
C ALA A 260 -8.75 -1.88 -6.83
N LYS A 261 -7.87 -2.40 -7.69
CA LYS A 261 -8.00 -3.73 -8.31
C LYS A 261 -7.98 -4.85 -7.27
N GLN A 262 -7.09 -4.78 -6.28
CA GLN A 262 -7.02 -5.78 -5.21
C GLN A 262 -8.27 -5.73 -4.32
N LEU A 263 -8.75 -4.53 -3.97
CA LEU A 263 -10.05 -4.39 -3.28
C LEU A 263 -11.19 -4.94 -4.13
N ASN A 264 -11.21 -4.68 -5.44
CA ASN A 264 -12.24 -5.20 -6.33
C ASN A 264 -12.27 -6.73 -6.28
N LEU A 265 -11.12 -7.39 -6.44
CA LEU A 265 -10.99 -8.84 -6.38
C LEU A 265 -11.52 -9.41 -5.05
N VAL A 266 -11.09 -8.85 -3.92
CA VAL A 266 -11.55 -9.27 -2.59
C VAL A 266 -13.06 -9.07 -2.45
N GLY A 267 -13.57 -7.93 -2.91
CA GLY A 267 -14.98 -7.58 -2.88
C GLY A 267 -15.84 -8.55 -3.71
N VAL A 268 -15.41 -8.90 -4.93
CA VAL A 268 -16.08 -9.90 -5.78
C VAL A 268 -16.07 -11.27 -5.13
N CYS A 269 -14.93 -11.71 -4.57
CA CYS A 269 -14.84 -13.00 -3.87
C CYS A 269 -15.82 -13.06 -2.68
N LEU A 270 -15.84 -12.03 -1.82
CA LEU A 270 -16.76 -11.98 -0.68
C LEU A 270 -18.23 -11.87 -1.11
N PHE A 271 -18.51 -11.13 -2.18
CA PHE A 271 -19.84 -11.06 -2.75
C PHE A 271 -20.31 -12.44 -3.24
N ALA A 272 -19.48 -13.15 -4.00
CA ALA A 272 -19.77 -14.49 -4.51
C ALA A 272 -19.99 -15.50 -3.37
N VAL A 273 -19.08 -15.51 -2.38
CA VAL A 273 -19.23 -16.32 -1.16
C VAL A 273 -20.52 -15.97 -0.42
N GLY A 274 -20.84 -14.67 -0.35
CA GLY A 274 -22.07 -14.15 0.22
C GLY A 274 -23.33 -14.71 -0.43
N VAL A 275 -23.42 -14.59 -1.76
CA VAL A 275 -24.55 -15.08 -2.56
C VAL A 275 -24.70 -16.59 -2.45
N VAL A 276 -23.61 -17.34 -2.65
CA VAL A 276 -23.62 -18.81 -2.55
C VAL A 276 -24.01 -19.24 -1.15
N GLY A 277 -23.47 -18.60 -0.11
CA GLY A 277 -23.79 -18.91 1.28
C GLY A 277 -25.26 -18.68 1.62
N LEU A 278 -25.84 -17.57 1.15
CA LEU A 278 -27.26 -17.27 1.33
C LEU A 278 -28.17 -18.28 0.63
N LEU A 279 -27.87 -18.61 -0.63
CA LEU A 279 -28.69 -19.52 -1.44
C LEU A 279 -28.66 -20.94 -0.87
N LEU A 280 -27.46 -21.49 -0.64
CA LEU A 280 -27.28 -22.82 -0.09
C LEU A 280 -27.87 -22.91 1.33
N GLY A 281 -27.61 -21.92 2.18
CA GLY A 281 -28.17 -21.86 3.53
C GLY A 281 -29.69 -21.71 3.54
N TRP A 282 -30.30 -21.12 2.51
CA TRP A 282 -31.76 -21.06 2.38
C TRP A 282 -32.36 -22.39 1.92
N ILE A 283 -31.75 -23.04 0.91
CA ILE A 283 -32.19 -24.34 0.40
C ILE A 283 -32.10 -25.42 1.49
N GLY A 284 -30.95 -25.51 2.17
CA GLY A 284 -30.76 -26.52 3.22
C GLY A 284 -31.70 -26.37 4.41
N ARG A 285 -32.04 -25.13 4.79
CA ARG A 285 -33.05 -24.86 5.83
C ARG A 285 -34.46 -25.28 5.43
N ARG A 286 -34.79 -25.25 4.13
CA ARG A 286 -36.09 -25.73 3.64
C ARG A 286 -36.17 -27.25 3.69
N GLN A 287 -35.11 -27.94 3.28
CA GLN A 287 -35.03 -29.42 3.31
C GLN A 287 -35.07 -30.00 4.73
N GLN A 288 -34.61 -29.27 5.74
CA GLN A 288 -34.70 -29.72 7.14
C GLN A 288 -36.08 -29.47 7.78
N ARG A 289 -36.95 -28.70 7.12
CA ARG A 289 -38.30 -28.37 7.61
C ARG A 289 -39.41 -29.17 6.91
N SER A 290 -39.09 -29.80 5.77
CA SER A 290 -39.92 -30.79 5.07
C SER A 290 -39.69 -32.18 5.64
#